data_AF-A0AAP2K2H1-F1
#
_entry.id   AF-A0AAP2K2H1-F1
#
_cell.length_a   1.000
_cell.length_b   1.000
_cell.length_c   1.000
_cell.angle_alpha   90.00
_cell.angle_beta   90.00
_cell.angle_gamma   90.00
#
_symmetry.space_group_name_H-M   'P 1'
#
loop_
_entity.id
_entity.type
_entity.pdbx_description
1 polymer ?
#
loop_
_entity_poly.entity_id
_entity_poly.type
_entity_poly.pdbx_seq_one_letter_code
_entity_poly.pdbx_strand_id
1 'polypeptide(L)'
;MAKSSGNGQVESKTNKNQGFFPKEPAVKSVQESSHSFSLIRVFSKLINYGFSLFYVGFILSVWFFPEYYTVEIIYNLTLILIFEFILVHSGVFMAVFRDWRILMLFALLYGLFALAINMAVLGDSPLILYLYSATVANRMLFGISSRTEQERGENMGYSALMALNFMFCIFFVIILSFLVPYGGLTPEYLRSIDYYSSISSGGEFPEKPHVAFAFGVLYFGMPLFMACLMHFLCKGHSIYQKKEK
;
A
#
# COMPACT_ATOMS: atom_id res chain seq x y z
N MET A 1 -34.80 -24.39 94.56
CA MET A 1 -35.51 -25.21 93.54
C MET A 1 -35.43 -24.45 92.22
N ALA A 2 -35.02 -24.98 91.07
CA ALA A 2 -34.35 -26.22 90.69
C ALA A 2 -33.84 -26.09 89.22
N LYS A 3 -32.68 -26.71 88.93
CA LYS A 3 -32.25 -27.44 87.70
C LYS A 3 -32.16 -26.68 86.35
N SER A 4 -30.97 -26.58 85.72
CA SER A 4 -30.15 -27.62 85.02
C SER A 4 -30.55 -27.78 83.54
N SER A 5 -29.74 -27.30 82.60
CA SER A 5 -28.76 -28.06 81.76
C SER A 5 -29.36 -28.60 80.47
N GLY A 6 -28.67 -28.45 79.33
CA GLY A 6 -29.05 -29.15 78.09
C GLY A 6 -28.45 -28.62 76.79
N ASN A 7 -27.25 -29.12 76.48
CA ASN A 7 -26.50 -29.14 75.22
C ASN A 7 -27.34 -29.56 73.97
N GLY A 8 -26.95 -29.10 72.76
CA GLY A 8 -27.50 -29.63 71.50
C GLY A 8 -26.98 -28.94 70.23
N GLN A 9 -25.94 -29.50 69.61
CA GLN A 9 -25.47 -29.21 68.25
C GLN A 9 -26.52 -29.56 67.19
N VAL A 10 -26.62 -28.78 66.09
CA VAL A 10 -26.83 -29.31 64.73
C VAL A 10 -26.16 -28.38 63.71
N GLU A 11 -25.21 -28.93 62.95
CA GLU A 11 -24.59 -28.32 61.77
C GLU A 11 -25.61 -28.05 60.64
N SER A 12 -25.51 -26.89 60.00
CA SER A 12 -26.02 -26.69 58.63
C SER A 12 -24.88 -26.16 57.77
N LYS A 13 -24.39 -27.04 56.89
CA LYS A 13 -23.55 -26.72 55.74
C LYS A 13 -24.26 -25.68 54.87
N THR A 14 -23.51 -24.79 54.21
CA THR A 14 -23.42 -24.70 52.72
C THR A 14 -23.08 -23.29 52.20
N ASN A 15 -22.12 -23.26 51.26
CA ASN A 15 -21.78 -22.27 50.21
C ASN A 15 -21.23 -20.90 50.63
N LYS A 16 -19.94 -20.62 50.37
CA LYS A 16 -19.28 -20.29 49.08
C LYS A 16 -19.74 -18.97 48.47
N ASN A 17 -18.83 -18.01 48.52
CA ASN A 17 -18.44 -17.06 47.47
C ASN A 17 -19.47 -16.81 46.36
N GLN A 18 -20.10 -15.64 46.39
CA GLN A 18 -20.64 -15.02 45.19
C GLN A 18 -20.15 -13.57 45.11
N GLY A 19 -19.02 -13.40 44.41
CA GLY A 19 -18.60 -12.11 43.89
C GLY A 19 -19.60 -11.63 42.84
N PHE A 20 -19.80 -10.32 42.82
CA PHE A 20 -20.82 -9.52 42.12
C PHE A 20 -20.73 -9.52 40.57
N PHE A 21 -20.02 -10.44 39.94
CA PHE A 21 -19.90 -10.50 38.47
C PHE A 21 -20.30 -11.88 37.93
N PRO A 22 -21.17 -11.95 36.90
CA PRO A 22 -21.37 -13.18 36.15
C PRO A 22 -20.04 -13.60 35.53
N LYS A 23 -19.62 -14.86 35.74
CA LYS A 23 -18.48 -15.44 35.03
C LYS A 23 -18.88 -15.60 33.56
N GLU A 24 -18.33 -14.76 32.69
CA GLU A 24 -18.43 -14.97 31.25
C GLU A 24 -17.83 -16.34 30.89
N PRO A 25 -18.46 -17.12 30.00
CA PRO A 25 -17.87 -18.35 29.52
C PRO A 25 -16.57 -18.01 28.79
N ALA A 26 -15.47 -18.60 29.25
CA ALA A 26 -14.15 -18.44 28.66
C ALA A 26 -14.22 -18.60 27.14
N VAL A 27 -13.99 -17.50 26.42
CA VAL A 27 -13.74 -17.50 24.98
C VAL A 27 -12.55 -18.45 24.79
N LYS A 28 -12.78 -19.57 24.11
CA LYS A 28 -11.68 -20.45 23.67
C LYS A 28 -10.79 -19.59 22.77
N SER A 29 -9.66 -19.13 23.32
CA SER A 29 -8.58 -18.56 22.53
C SER A 29 -8.10 -19.67 21.60
N VAL A 30 -8.50 -19.60 20.34
CA VAL A 30 -7.89 -20.40 19.28
C VAL A 30 -6.42 -20.00 19.30
N GLN A 31 -5.55 -20.91 19.73
CA GLN A 31 -4.12 -20.73 19.69
C GLN A 31 -3.69 -20.84 18.22
N GLU A 32 -3.85 -19.74 17.48
CA GLU A 32 -3.39 -19.63 16.10
C GLU A 32 -1.87 -19.77 16.07
N SER A 33 -1.37 -20.65 15.20
CA SER A 33 0.06 -20.93 15.12
C SER A 33 0.82 -19.69 14.61
N SER A 34 1.56 -19.05 15.52
CA SER A 34 2.46 -17.91 15.25
C SER A 34 3.37 -18.11 14.03
N HIS A 35 3.74 -19.36 13.73
CA HIS A 35 4.62 -19.71 12.61
C HIS A 35 3.97 -19.55 11.23
N SER A 36 2.67 -19.86 11.07
CA SER A 36 1.96 -19.71 9.79
C SER A 36 1.80 -18.24 9.40
N PHE A 37 1.49 -17.38 10.38
CA PHE A 37 1.43 -15.94 10.21
C PHE A 37 2.79 -15.32 9.82
N SER A 38 3.89 -15.85 10.36
CA SER A 38 5.24 -15.39 10.02
C SER A 38 5.59 -15.68 8.56
N LEU A 39 5.32 -16.89 8.07
CA LEU A 39 5.61 -17.28 6.68
C LEU A 39 4.76 -16.50 5.67
N ILE A 40 3.46 -16.33 5.92
CA ILE A 40 2.56 -15.56 5.06
C ILE A 40 3.01 -14.09 4.97
N ARG A 41 3.44 -13.51 6.10
CA ARG A 41 3.93 -12.14 6.15
C ARG A 41 5.26 -11.96 5.42
N VAL A 42 6.18 -12.91 5.54
CA VAL A 42 7.45 -12.91 4.79
C VAL A 42 7.20 -13.05 3.30
N PHE A 43 6.31 -13.97 2.90
CA PHE A 43 5.91 -14.18 1.51
C PHE A 43 5.25 -12.94 0.91
N SER A 44 4.32 -12.31 1.62
CA SER A 44 3.67 -11.05 1.20
C SER A 44 4.69 -9.92 1.00
N LYS A 45 5.66 -9.77 1.92
CA LYS A 45 6.75 -8.79 1.77
C LYS A 45 7.63 -9.10 0.56
N LEU A 46 7.98 -10.37 0.34
CA LEU A 46 8.79 -10.79 -0.80
C LEU A 46 8.07 -10.50 -2.12
N ILE A 47 6.78 -10.79 -2.20
CA ILE A 47 5.93 -10.46 -3.35
C ILE A 47 5.92 -8.95 -3.61
N ASN A 48 5.70 -8.14 -2.59
CA ASN A 48 5.64 -6.68 -2.75
C ASN A 48 6.98 -6.11 -3.25
N TYR A 49 8.10 -6.57 -2.70
CA TYR A 49 9.42 -6.16 -3.17
C TYR A 49 9.75 -6.69 -4.56
N GLY A 50 9.35 -7.92 -4.87
CA GLY A 50 9.49 -8.52 -6.19
C GLY A 50 8.71 -7.73 -7.26
N PHE A 51 7.46 -7.37 -6.98
CA PHE A 51 6.67 -6.52 -7.86
C PHE A 51 7.28 -5.13 -8.02
N SER A 52 7.70 -4.49 -6.92
CA SER A 52 8.33 -3.17 -7.00
C SER A 52 9.60 -3.20 -7.86
N LEU A 53 10.43 -4.24 -7.69
CA LEU A 53 11.65 -4.43 -8.47
C LEU A 53 11.33 -4.71 -9.94
N PHE A 54 10.32 -5.54 -10.21
CA PHE A 54 9.84 -5.79 -11.58
C PHE A 54 9.36 -4.51 -12.25
N TYR A 55 8.55 -3.70 -11.57
CA TYR A 55 8.08 -2.41 -12.08
C TYR A 55 9.24 -1.46 -12.38
N VAL A 56 10.19 -1.31 -11.46
CA VAL A 56 11.39 -0.49 -11.67
C VAL A 56 12.18 -0.98 -12.87
N GLY A 57 12.42 -2.29 -12.97
CA GLY A 57 13.14 -2.90 -14.08
C GLY A 57 12.42 -2.69 -15.42
N PHE A 58 11.09 -2.83 -15.45
CA PHE A 58 10.27 -2.60 -16.62
C PHE A 58 10.28 -1.13 -17.05
N ILE A 59 10.15 -0.18 -16.11
CA ILE A 59 10.23 1.25 -16.44
C ILE A 59 11.62 1.59 -16.99
N LEU A 60 12.69 1.07 -16.37
CA LEU A 60 14.06 1.27 -16.86
C LEU A 60 14.27 0.67 -18.26
N SER A 61 13.71 -0.50 -18.54
CA SER A 61 13.85 -1.13 -19.85
C SER A 61 13.16 -0.31 -20.93
N VAL A 62 11.95 0.20 -20.69
CA VAL A 62 11.26 1.09 -21.63
C VAL A 62 11.96 2.45 -21.74
N TRP A 63 12.54 2.96 -20.64
CA TRP A 63 13.24 4.26 -20.65
C TRP A 63 14.54 4.23 -21.46
N PHE A 64 15.39 3.22 -21.26
CA PHE A 64 16.70 3.15 -21.91
C PHE A 64 16.67 2.42 -23.25
N PHE A 65 15.72 1.50 -23.46
CA PHE A 65 15.59 0.71 -24.68
C PHE A 65 14.16 0.76 -25.25
N PRO A 66 13.63 1.96 -25.56
CA PRO A 66 12.25 2.10 -26.04
C PRO A 66 12.03 1.43 -27.41
N GLU A 67 13.09 1.19 -28.19
CA GLU A 67 13.05 0.54 -29.51
C GLU A 67 12.40 -0.85 -29.51
N TYR A 68 12.42 -1.55 -28.37
CA TYR A 68 11.79 -2.87 -28.22
C TYR A 68 10.30 -2.80 -27.86
N TYR A 69 9.74 -1.61 -27.74
CA TYR A 69 8.37 -1.37 -27.27
C TYR A 69 7.58 -0.52 -28.26
N THR A 70 6.26 -0.63 -28.19
CA THR A 70 5.36 0.18 -29.02
C THR A 70 5.13 1.56 -28.40
N VAL A 71 4.74 2.53 -29.24
CA VAL A 71 4.28 3.87 -28.81
C VAL A 71 3.20 3.75 -27.71
N GLU A 72 2.28 2.80 -27.89
CA GLU A 72 1.20 2.52 -26.94
C GLU A 72 1.74 2.15 -25.55
N ILE A 73 2.77 1.29 -25.46
CA ILE A 73 3.35 0.89 -24.17
C ILE A 73 3.99 2.10 -23.47
N ILE A 74 4.74 2.93 -24.20
CA ILE A 74 5.40 4.10 -23.63
C ILE A 74 4.37 5.09 -23.06
N TYR A 75 3.32 5.37 -23.84
CA TYR A 75 2.28 6.29 -23.44
C TYR A 75 1.38 5.73 -22.33
N ASN A 76 0.93 4.48 -22.45
CA ASN A 76 0.09 3.84 -21.43
C ASN A 76 0.82 3.69 -20.10
N LEU A 77 2.13 3.41 -20.12
CA LEU A 77 2.95 3.38 -18.91
C LEU A 77 2.99 4.76 -18.24
N THR A 78 3.08 5.83 -19.03
CA THR A 78 3.00 7.21 -18.52
C THR A 78 1.64 7.49 -17.87
N LEU A 79 0.54 7.08 -18.50
CA LEU A 79 -0.81 7.21 -17.94
C LEU A 79 -0.99 6.40 -16.64
N ILE A 80 -0.41 5.21 -16.54
CA ILE A 80 -0.43 4.40 -15.31
C ILE A 80 0.28 5.14 -14.17
N LEU A 81 1.41 5.80 -14.44
CA LEU A 81 2.15 6.57 -13.43
C LEU A 81 1.38 7.82 -12.97
N ILE A 82 0.65 8.47 -13.88
CA ILE A 82 -0.27 9.57 -13.52
C ILE A 82 -1.44 9.01 -12.70
N PHE A 83 -1.99 7.87 -13.10
CA PHE A 83 -3.10 7.24 -12.41
C PHE A 83 -2.74 6.82 -10.98
N GLU A 84 -1.48 6.47 -10.72
CA GLU A 84 -0.98 6.16 -9.39
C GLU A 84 -1.20 7.33 -8.41
N PHE A 85 -1.19 8.59 -8.85
CA PHE A 85 -1.58 9.73 -8.01
C PHE A 85 -2.97 9.52 -7.41
N ILE A 86 -3.94 9.15 -8.26
CA ILE A 86 -5.33 8.94 -7.88
C ILE A 86 -5.45 7.72 -6.96
N LEU A 87 -4.72 6.64 -7.26
CA LEU A 87 -4.68 5.46 -6.41
C LEU A 87 -4.09 5.78 -5.04
N VAL A 88 -2.97 6.47 -4.92
CA VAL A 88 -2.35 6.71 -3.62
C VAL A 88 -3.24 7.59 -2.73
N HIS A 89 -3.86 8.63 -3.31
CA HIS A 89 -4.74 9.52 -2.56
C HIS A 89 -6.05 8.84 -2.15
N SER A 90 -6.68 8.07 -3.04
CA SER A 90 -7.87 7.29 -2.69
C SER A 90 -7.63 6.33 -1.53
N GLY A 91 -6.42 5.77 -1.41
CA GLY A 91 -6.03 4.93 -0.28
C GLY A 91 -6.07 5.65 1.06
N VAL A 92 -5.58 6.89 1.12
CA VAL A 92 -5.62 7.71 2.34
C VAL A 92 -7.06 7.99 2.77
N PHE A 93 -7.91 8.44 1.84
CA PHE A 93 -9.31 8.76 2.18
C PHE A 93 -10.08 7.49 2.59
N MET A 94 -9.91 6.38 1.87
CA MET A 94 -10.59 5.12 2.21
C MET A 94 -10.10 4.50 3.52
N ALA A 95 -8.86 4.78 3.95
CA ALA A 95 -8.36 4.33 5.24
C ALA A 95 -8.96 5.10 6.44
N VAL A 96 -9.47 6.32 6.21
CA VAL A 96 -10.04 7.17 7.27
C VAL A 96 -11.48 6.77 7.60
N PHE A 97 -12.28 6.40 6.60
CA PHE A 97 -13.72 6.16 6.76
C PHE A 97 -14.06 4.67 6.96
N ARG A 98 -15.06 4.39 7.81
CA ARG A 98 -15.56 3.02 8.08
C ARG A 98 -16.94 2.75 7.46
N ASP A 99 -17.66 3.78 7.04
CA ASP A 99 -19.01 3.63 6.50
C ASP A 99 -18.94 3.18 5.03
N TRP A 100 -19.52 2.02 4.74
CA TRP A 100 -19.64 1.48 3.38
C TRP A 100 -20.24 2.48 2.40
N ARG A 101 -21.21 3.31 2.83
CA ARG A 101 -21.82 4.33 1.97
C ARG A 101 -20.82 5.39 1.54
N ILE A 102 -19.97 5.83 2.46
CA ILE A 102 -18.91 6.81 2.19
C ILE A 102 -17.82 6.18 1.32
N LEU A 103 -17.42 4.94 1.61
CA LEU A 103 -16.44 4.20 0.81
C LEU A 103 -16.94 3.99 -0.63
N MET A 104 -18.21 3.62 -0.81
CA MET A 104 -18.85 3.50 -2.13
C MET A 104 -18.90 4.83 -2.88
N LEU A 105 -19.20 5.93 -2.18
CA LEU A 105 -19.18 7.27 -2.79
C LEU A 105 -17.77 7.61 -3.31
N PHE A 106 -16.74 7.45 -2.49
CA PHE A 106 -15.36 7.67 -2.91
C PHE A 106 -14.95 6.72 -4.04
N ALA A 107 -15.34 5.45 -3.98
CA ALA A 107 -15.07 4.48 -5.05
C ALA A 107 -15.74 4.86 -6.38
N LEU A 108 -16.92 5.48 -6.36
CA LEU A 108 -17.56 5.98 -7.58
C LEU A 108 -16.84 7.23 -8.08
N LEU A 109 -16.55 8.20 -7.20
CA LEU A 109 -15.85 9.44 -7.56
C LEU A 109 -14.47 9.17 -8.16
N TYR A 110 -13.68 8.30 -7.52
CA TYR A 110 -12.39 7.86 -8.06
C TYR A 110 -12.53 7.00 -9.32
N GLY A 111 -13.66 6.31 -9.48
CA GLY A 111 -14.00 5.57 -10.69
C GLY A 111 -14.23 6.47 -11.91
N LEU A 112 -14.74 7.68 -11.70
CA LEU A 112 -14.86 8.67 -12.79
C LEU A 112 -13.49 9.10 -13.31
N PHE A 113 -12.52 9.31 -12.43
CA PHE A 113 -11.14 9.60 -12.85
C PHE A 113 -10.50 8.39 -13.56
N ALA A 114 -10.73 7.18 -13.06
CA ALA A 114 -10.26 5.96 -13.71
C ALA A 114 -10.85 5.81 -15.12
N LEU A 115 -12.14 6.09 -15.30
CA LEU A 115 -12.81 6.09 -16.60
C LEU A 115 -12.23 7.16 -17.52
N ALA A 116 -12.06 8.39 -17.02
CA ALA A 116 -11.51 9.49 -17.82
C ALA A 116 -10.09 9.17 -18.34
N ILE A 117 -9.22 8.61 -17.49
CA ILE A 117 -7.86 8.24 -17.92
C ILE A 117 -7.89 7.00 -18.81
N ASN A 118 -8.79 6.03 -18.57
CA ASN A 118 -8.94 4.88 -19.45
C ASN A 118 -9.37 5.29 -20.87
N MET A 119 -10.17 6.35 -21.02
CA MET A 119 -10.50 6.90 -22.35
C MET A 119 -9.28 7.51 -23.07
N ALA A 120 -8.24 7.89 -22.32
CA ALA A 120 -7.00 8.40 -22.89
C ALA A 120 -6.04 7.27 -23.29
N VAL A 121 -6.19 6.04 -22.79
CA VAL A 121 -5.33 4.89 -23.09
C VAL A 121 -5.35 4.58 -24.59
N LEU A 122 -4.17 4.29 -25.14
CA LEU A 122 -4.05 3.78 -26.49
C LEU A 122 -4.34 2.27 -26.52
N GLY A 123 -5.20 1.86 -27.44
CA GLY A 123 -5.67 0.49 -27.60
C GLY A 123 -6.94 0.18 -26.80
N ASP A 124 -7.58 -0.94 -27.13
CA ASP A 124 -8.91 -1.30 -26.60
C ASP A 124 -8.88 -1.95 -25.20
N SER A 125 -7.71 -2.06 -24.58
CA SER A 125 -7.55 -2.77 -23.31
C SER A 125 -7.91 -1.88 -22.11
N PRO A 126 -8.93 -2.23 -21.30
CA PRO A 126 -9.35 -1.43 -20.14
C PRO A 126 -8.44 -1.67 -18.91
N LEU A 127 -7.12 -1.65 -19.13
CA LEU A 127 -6.11 -1.99 -18.12
C LEU A 127 -6.21 -1.10 -16.88
N ILE A 128 -6.45 0.21 -17.07
CA ILE A 128 -6.57 1.16 -15.96
C ILE A 128 -7.81 0.85 -15.12
N LEU A 129 -8.93 0.49 -15.74
CA LEU A 129 -10.15 0.09 -15.03
C LEU A 129 -9.96 -1.21 -14.24
N TYR A 130 -9.23 -2.18 -14.77
CA TYR A 130 -8.91 -3.41 -14.04
C TYR A 130 -8.00 -3.14 -12.84
N LEU A 131 -6.92 -2.38 -13.04
CA LEU A 131 -6.00 -2.00 -11.97
C LEU A 131 -6.71 -1.22 -10.87
N TYR A 132 -7.57 -0.26 -11.26
CA TYR A 132 -8.42 0.50 -10.37
C TYR A 132 -9.33 -0.40 -9.54
N SER A 133 -10.11 -1.24 -10.22
CA SER A 133 -11.14 -2.08 -9.60
C SER A 133 -10.52 -3.04 -8.59
N ALA A 134 -9.42 -3.69 -8.96
CA ALA A 134 -8.69 -4.60 -8.06
C ALA A 134 -8.14 -3.87 -6.83
N THR A 135 -7.55 -2.69 -7.02
CA THR A 135 -6.94 -1.90 -5.94
C THR A 135 -7.98 -1.36 -4.98
N VAL A 136 -9.06 -0.79 -5.50
CA VAL A 136 -10.15 -0.23 -4.68
C VAL A 136 -10.92 -1.33 -3.97
N ALA A 137 -11.23 -2.45 -4.64
CA ALA A 137 -11.87 -3.59 -3.99
C ALA A 137 -11.04 -4.10 -2.80
N ASN A 138 -9.73 -4.29 -2.99
CA ASN A 138 -8.83 -4.72 -1.93
C ASN A 138 -8.86 -3.74 -0.73
N ARG A 139 -8.82 -2.44 -0.99
CA ARG A 139 -8.84 -1.40 0.05
C ARG A 139 -10.17 -1.29 0.78
N MET A 140 -11.29 -1.42 0.06
CA MET A 140 -12.60 -1.44 0.68
C MET A 140 -12.75 -2.66 1.59
N LEU A 141 -12.28 -3.84 1.14
CA LEU A 141 -12.25 -5.04 1.97
C LEU A 141 -11.44 -4.82 3.27
N PHE A 142 -10.27 -4.17 3.20
CA PHE A 142 -9.49 -3.83 4.40
C PHE A 142 -10.17 -2.79 5.30
N GLY A 143 -10.80 -1.75 4.72
CA GLY A 143 -11.50 -0.72 5.50
C GLY A 143 -12.72 -1.25 6.26
N ILE A 144 -13.36 -2.31 5.76
CA ILE A 144 -14.51 -2.95 6.40
C ILE A 144 -14.08 -4.06 7.37
N SER A 145 -13.00 -4.78 7.04
CA SER A 145 -12.54 -5.92 7.83
C SER A 145 -11.63 -5.56 9.00
N SER A 146 -11.08 -4.35 9.07
CA SER A 146 -10.27 -3.90 10.21
C SER A 146 -11.08 -3.95 11.51
N ARG A 147 -10.74 -4.90 12.40
CA ARG A 147 -11.49 -5.17 13.64
C ARG A 147 -11.01 -4.30 14.80
N THR A 148 -9.77 -3.81 14.74
CA THR A 148 -9.13 -3.04 15.81
C THR A 148 -8.71 -1.64 15.37
N GLU A 149 -8.75 -0.68 16.31
CA GLU A 149 -8.28 0.70 16.07
C GLU A 149 -6.78 0.76 15.78
N GLN A 150 -6.00 -0.21 16.30
CA GLN A 150 -4.56 -0.31 16.04
C GLN A 150 -4.27 -0.67 14.57
N GLU A 151 -4.91 -1.72 14.03
CA GLU A 151 -4.74 -2.12 12.62
C GLU A 151 -5.14 -0.98 11.67
N ARG A 152 -6.18 -0.22 12.03
CA ARG A 152 -6.61 0.95 11.27
C ARG A 152 -5.56 2.06 11.31
N GLY A 153 -5.02 2.37 12.49
CA GLY A 153 -3.95 3.35 12.65
C GLY A 153 -2.71 3.00 11.84
N GLU A 154 -2.33 1.72 11.82
CA GLU A 154 -1.23 1.21 11.01
C GLU A 154 -1.50 1.35 9.51
N ASN A 155 -2.69 0.98 9.03
CA ASN A 155 -3.07 1.09 7.62
C ASN A 155 -3.19 2.55 7.15
N MET A 156 -3.75 3.42 7.98
CA MET A 156 -3.83 4.87 7.72
C MET A 156 -2.43 5.49 7.69
N GLY A 157 -1.56 5.13 8.65
CA GLY A 157 -0.17 5.56 8.67
C GLY A 157 0.60 5.09 7.43
N TYR A 158 0.43 3.83 7.03
CA TYR A 158 1.05 3.28 5.83
C TYR A 158 0.57 4.01 4.56
N SER A 159 -0.74 4.23 4.42
CA SER A 159 -1.32 4.95 3.28
C SER A 159 -0.83 6.40 3.22
N ALA A 160 -0.75 7.07 4.37
CA ALA A 160 -0.22 8.42 4.47
C ALA A 160 1.27 8.48 4.11
N LEU A 161 2.09 7.51 4.55
CA LEU A 161 3.50 7.41 4.17
C LEU A 161 3.67 7.19 2.67
N MET A 162 2.84 6.34 2.05
CA MET A 162 2.86 6.15 0.60
C MET A 162 2.49 7.43 -0.16
N ALA A 163 1.51 8.20 0.34
CA ALA A 163 1.15 9.50 -0.21
C ALA A 163 2.27 10.54 -0.06
N LEU A 164 2.91 10.61 1.11
CA LEU A 164 4.05 11.49 1.31
C LEU A 164 5.24 11.10 0.43
N ASN A 165 5.52 9.80 0.29
CA ASN A 165 6.52 9.30 -0.64
C ASN A 165 6.19 9.75 -2.07
N PHE A 166 4.95 9.55 -2.51
CA PHE A 166 4.49 10.01 -3.82
C PHE A 166 4.76 11.51 -4.01
N MET A 167 4.31 12.36 -3.08
CA MET A 167 4.48 13.81 -3.15
C MET A 167 5.96 14.22 -3.17
N PHE A 168 6.78 13.59 -2.33
CA PHE A 168 8.22 13.81 -2.32
C PHE A 168 8.85 13.47 -3.68
N CYS A 169 8.52 12.29 -4.22
CA CYS A 169 9.06 11.79 -5.47
C CYS A 169 8.69 12.68 -6.66
N ILE A 170 7.41 13.06 -6.78
CA ILE A 170 6.93 13.87 -7.90
C ILE A 170 7.50 15.27 -7.86
N PHE A 171 7.54 15.93 -6.70
CA PHE A 171 8.15 17.26 -6.58
C PHE A 171 9.65 17.21 -6.84
N PHE A 172 10.35 16.21 -6.30
CA PHE A 172 11.78 16.05 -6.51
C PHE A 172 12.12 15.92 -8.00
N VAL A 173 11.39 15.07 -8.73
CA VAL A 173 11.64 14.83 -10.16
C VAL A 173 11.21 16.02 -11.03
N ILE A 174 10.12 16.70 -10.71
CA ILE A 174 9.69 17.89 -11.47
C ILE A 174 10.68 19.04 -11.27
N ILE A 175 11.09 19.31 -10.03
CA ILE A 175 12.06 20.39 -9.72
C ILE A 175 13.43 20.09 -10.38
N LEU A 176 13.84 18.83 -10.38
CA LEU A 176 15.10 18.39 -10.99
C LEU A 176 14.93 17.86 -12.42
N SER A 177 13.82 18.19 -13.09
CA SER A 177 13.50 17.67 -14.42
C SER A 177 14.60 17.97 -15.45
N PHE A 178 15.28 19.11 -15.30
CA PHE A 178 16.42 19.51 -16.14
C PHE A 178 17.65 18.60 -16.02
N LEU A 179 17.77 17.83 -14.93
CA LEU A 179 18.85 16.88 -14.69
C LEU A 179 18.47 15.45 -15.12
N VAL A 180 17.20 15.20 -15.41
CA VAL A 180 16.71 13.87 -15.79
C VAL A 180 17.24 13.53 -17.19
N PRO A 181 17.99 12.43 -17.35
CA PRO A 181 18.47 12.03 -18.67
C PRO A 181 17.32 11.55 -19.56
N TYR A 182 17.38 11.85 -20.86
CA TYR A 182 16.38 11.33 -21.81
C TYR A 182 16.43 9.80 -21.93
N GLY A 183 17.57 9.17 -21.66
CA GLY A 183 17.76 7.75 -21.92
C GLY A 183 17.63 7.47 -23.42
N GLY A 184 16.74 6.56 -23.80
CA GLY A 184 16.35 6.33 -25.20
C GLY A 184 15.16 7.19 -25.66
N LEU A 185 14.46 7.86 -24.75
CA LEU A 185 13.28 8.69 -25.04
C LEU A 185 13.66 10.11 -25.46
N THR A 186 14.60 10.21 -26.40
CA THR A 186 15.04 11.50 -26.94
C THR A 186 13.92 12.16 -27.74
N PRO A 187 13.88 13.50 -27.83
CA PRO A 187 12.91 14.19 -28.67
C PRO A 187 12.96 13.76 -30.13
N GLU A 188 14.12 13.36 -30.64
CA GLU A 188 14.34 12.82 -31.98
C GLU A 188 13.68 11.45 -32.15
N TYR A 189 13.90 10.54 -31.21
CA TYR A 189 13.29 9.22 -31.22
C TYR A 189 11.76 9.32 -31.14
N LEU A 190 11.22 10.11 -30.20
CA LEU A 190 9.77 10.31 -30.06
C LEU A 190 9.11 10.87 -31.32
N ARG A 191 9.80 11.75 -32.06
CA ARG A 191 9.34 12.24 -33.37
C ARG A 191 9.37 11.17 -34.46
N SER A 192 10.38 10.29 -34.46
CA SER A 192 10.53 9.21 -35.44
C SER A 192 9.42 8.15 -35.37
N ILE A 193 8.88 7.91 -34.17
CA ILE A 193 7.78 6.97 -33.93
C ILE A 193 6.40 7.64 -33.92
N ASP A 194 6.33 8.92 -34.32
CA ASP A 194 5.10 9.72 -34.34
C ASP A 194 4.35 9.74 -32.99
N TYR A 195 5.11 9.78 -31.89
CA TYR A 195 4.56 9.74 -30.52
C TYR A 195 3.60 10.91 -30.26
N TYR A 196 3.99 12.13 -30.63
CA TYR A 196 3.23 13.34 -30.32
C TYR A 196 1.92 13.48 -31.10
N SER A 197 1.75 12.79 -32.23
CA SER A 197 0.46 12.73 -32.93
C SER A 197 -0.48 11.71 -32.28
N SER A 198 0.09 10.73 -31.58
CA SER A 198 -0.63 9.61 -30.98
C SER A 198 -1.13 9.90 -29.56
N ILE A 199 -0.56 10.91 -28.87
CA ILE A 199 -1.03 11.28 -27.53
C ILE A 199 -2.41 11.94 -27.59
N SER A 200 -3.32 11.49 -26.73
CA SER A 200 -4.69 12.02 -26.59
C SER A 200 -4.83 13.02 -25.44
N SER A 201 -3.81 13.12 -24.59
CA SER A 201 -3.81 13.97 -23.40
C SER A 201 -2.52 14.80 -23.31
N GLY A 202 -2.66 16.02 -22.78
CA GLY A 202 -1.55 16.94 -22.55
C GLY A 202 -1.05 16.92 -21.10
N GLY A 203 0.08 17.57 -20.85
CA GLY A 203 0.68 17.73 -19.52
C GLY A 203 2.15 17.31 -19.45
N GLU A 204 2.80 17.62 -18.32
CA GLU A 204 4.25 17.44 -18.16
C GLU A 204 4.69 15.98 -18.38
N PHE A 205 3.91 15.01 -17.92
CA PHE A 205 4.25 13.59 -18.04
C PHE A 205 4.00 13.03 -19.44
N PRO A 206 2.82 13.20 -20.07
CA PRO A 206 2.59 12.76 -21.45
C PRO A 206 3.54 13.43 -22.46
N GLU A 207 3.86 14.71 -22.28
CA GLU A 207 4.74 15.44 -23.21
C GLU A 207 6.22 15.11 -22.99
N LYS A 208 6.61 14.75 -21.76
CA LYS A 208 7.99 14.38 -21.40
C LYS A 208 8.00 13.04 -20.66
N PRO A 209 7.83 11.90 -21.38
CA PRO A 209 7.70 10.58 -20.74
C PRO A 209 8.95 10.17 -19.94
N HIS A 210 10.14 10.65 -20.30
CA HIS A 210 11.36 10.42 -19.51
C HIS A 210 11.27 10.96 -18.08
N VAL A 211 10.60 12.10 -17.86
CA VAL A 211 10.37 12.68 -16.53
C VAL A 211 9.41 11.79 -15.73
N ALA A 212 8.34 11.32 -16.37
CA ALA A 212 7.40 10.39 -15.76
C ALA A 212 8.11 9.09 -15.34
N PHE A 213 8.99 8.55 -16.19
CA PHE A 213 9.71 7.31 -15.91
C PHE A 213 10.74 7.47 -14.80
N ALA A 214 11.44 8.61 -14.74
CA ALA A 214 12.29 8.95 -13.61
C ALA A 214 11.50 8.99 -12.30
N PHE A 215 10.31 9.59 -12.32
CA PHE A 215 9.38 9.57 -11.20
C PHE A 215 8.99 8.13 -10.81
N GLY A 216 8.59 7.29 -11.77
CA GLY A 216 8.19 5.92 -11.51
C GLY A 216 9.32 5.08 -10.89
N VAL A 217 10.53 5.18 -11.43
CA VAL A 217 11.73 4.50 -10.88
C VAL A 217 12.00 4.95 -9.45
N LEU A 218 11.92 6.25 -9.19
CA LEU A 218 12.19 6.80 -7.86
C LEU A 218 11.07 6.43 -6.86
N TYR A 219 9.80 6.52 -7.27
CA TYR A 219 8.64 6.17 -6.44
C TYR A 219 8.63 4.69 -6.03
N PHE A 220 8.75 3.77 -6.99
CA PHE A 220 8.78 2.32 -6.71
C PHE A 220 10.12 1.85 -6.14
N GLY A 221 11.21 2.57 -6.42
CA GLY A 221 12.54 2.27 -5.92
C GLY A 221 12.79 2.72 -4.48
N MET A 222 12.16 3.82 -4.03
CA MET A 222 12.40 4.40 -2.70
C MET A 222 12.13 3.42 -1.55
N PRO A 223 11.02 2.65 -1.52
CA PRO A 223 10.80 1.64 -0.49
C PRO A 223 11.87 0.55 -0.45
N LEU A 224 12.36 0.12 -1.62
CA LEU A 224 13.44 -0.87 -1.72
C LEU A 224 14.76 -0.30 -1.19
N PHE A 225 15.08 0.93 -1.58
CA PHE A 225 16.26 1.64 -1.11
C PHE A 225 16.24 1.81 0.41
N MET A 226 15.12 2.27 0.97
CA MET A 226 14.95 2.44 2.41
C MET A 226 15.06 1.11 3.16
N ALA A 227 14.49 0.03 2.63
CA ALA A 227 14.63 -1.31 3.23
C ALA A 227 16.09 -1.78 3.27
N CYS A 228 16.84 -1.59 2.17
CA CYS A 228 18.26 -1.91 2.09
C CYS A 228 19.10 -1.05 3.04
N LEU A 229 18.85 0.27 3.08
CA LEU A 229 19.52 1.22 3.95
C LEU A 229 19.33 0.85 5.43
N MET A 230 18.10 0.58 5.84
CA MET A 230 17.80 0.15 7.20
C MET A 230 18.49 -1.16 7.57
N HIS A 231 18.52 -2.13 6.65
CA HIS A 231 19.25 -3.38 6.87
C HIS A 231 20.75 -3.14 7.10
N PHE A 232 21.36 -2.28 6.29
CA PHE A 232 22.78 -1.94 6.40
C PHE A 232 23.09 -1.21 7.71
N LEU A 233 22.28 -0.22 8.09
CA LEU A 233 22.45 0.55 9.34
C LEU A 233 22.29 -0.33 10.59
N CYS A 234 21.27 -1.18 10.64
CA CYS A 234 21.04 -2.10 11.76
C CYS A 234 22.16 -3.16 11.88
N LYS A 235 22.67 -3.67 10.76
CA LYS A 235 23.79 -4.60 10.75
C LYS A 235 25.09 -3.91 11.21
N GLY A 236 25.30 -2.65 10.81
CA GLY A 236 26.39 -1.81 11.32
C GLY A 236 26.35 -1.66 12.83
N HIS A 237 25.19 -1.32 13.40
CA HIS A 237 25.02 -1.13 14.84
C HIS A 237 25.28 -2.41 15.66
N SER A 238 24.88 -3.58 15.15
CA SER A 238 25.15 -4.88 15.77
C SER A 238 26.64 -5.25 15.78
N ILE A 239 27.39 -4.85 14.74
CA ILE A 239 28.84 -5.09 14.65
C ILE A 239 29.61 -4.19 15.63
N TYR A 240 29.21 -2.93 15.82
CA TYR A 240 29.84 -2.03 16.77
C TYR A 240 29.65 -2.48 18.23
N GLN A 241 28.44 -2.93 18.60
CA GLN A 241 28.16 -3.48 19.94
C GLN A 241 28.93 -4.78 20.25
N LYS A 242 29.36 -5.53 19.22
CA LYS A 242 30.13 -6.76 19.40
C LYS A 242 31.65 -6.52 19.48
N LYS A 243 32.12 -5.31 19.16
CA LYS A 243 33.54 -4.90 19.31
C LYS A 243 33.84 -4.25 20.66
N GLU A 244 32.82 -3.79 21.39
CA GLU A 244 32.96 -3.20 22.74
C GLU A 244 32.73 -4.22 23.89
N LYS A 245 32.60 -5.51 23.57
CA LYS A 245 32.61 -6.62 24.53
C LYS A 245 33.81 -7.52 24.27
#